data_AF-A0A847NGK6-F1
#
_entry.id   AF-A0A847NGK6-F1
#
_cell.length_a   1.000
_cell.length_b   1.000
_cell.length_c   1.000
_cell.angle_alpha   90.00
_cell.angle_beta   90.00
_cell.angle_gamma   90.00
#
_symmetry.space_group_name_H-M   'P 1'
#
loop_
_entity.id
_entity.type
_entity.pdbx_description
1 polymer ?
#
loop_
_entity_poly.entity_id
_entity_poly.type
_entity_poly.pdbx_seq_one_letter_code
_entity_poly.pdbx_strand_id
1 'polypeptide(L)'
;MDYLTIQQENSIKREVENTIRIAQENNSDHLGIINKFKIKYPLLRDYFQENWQKLFPGIKFNVSVNSRIDGTYMINEPVTASKEAVGE
;
A
#
# COMPACT_ATOMS: atom_id res chain seq x y z
N MET A 1 23.49 -0.46 -2.98
CA MET A 1 22.10 -0.87 -3.30
C MET A 1 21.19 -0.75 -2.09
N ASP A 2 21.66 -1.16 -0.91
CA ASP A 2 20.89 -1.08 0.35
C ASP A 2 20.43 0.34 0.69
N TYR A 3 21.29 1.35 0.51
CA TYR A 3 20.91 2.75 0.71
C TYR A 3 19.73 3.19 -0.16
N LEU A 4 19.74 2.85 -1.46
CA LEU A 4 18.63 3.19 -2.38
C LEU A 4 17.35 2.44 -2.01
N THR A 5 17.48 1.19 -1.60
CA THR A 5 16.35 0.36 -1.14
C THR A 5 15.71 0.98 0.10
N ILE A 6 16.50 1.35 1.10
CA ILE A 6 16.03 2.01 2.32
C ILE A 6 15.37 3.37 2.01
N GLN A 7 15.94 4.16 1.09
CA GLN A 7 15.35 5.43 0.68
C GLN A 7 13.97 5.24 0.01
N GLN A 8 13.86 4.22 -0.85
CA GLN A 8 12.59 3.88 -1.49
C GLN A 8 11.56 3.37 -0.48
N GLU A 9 11.94 2.47 0.43
CA GLU A 9 11.08 1.99 1.52
C GLU A 9 10.53 3.15 2.35
N ASN A 10 11.41 4.06 2.77
CA ASN A 10 11.02 5.23 3.56
C ASN A 10 10.08 6.16 2.78
N SER A 11 10.31 6.34 1.48
CA SER A 11 9.47 7.19 0.64
C SER A 11 8.08 6.61 0.47
N ILE A 12 7.97 5.31 0.15
CA ILE A 12 6.70 4.60 0.04
C ILE A 12 5.98 4.59 1.38
N LYS A 13 6.70 4.30 2.47
CA LYS A 13 6.12 4.27 3.82
C LYS A 13 5.47 5.61 4.18
N ARG A 14 6.17 6.73 3.95
CA ARG A 14 5.64 8.07 4.21
C ARG A 14 4.39 8.36 3.39
N GLU A 15 4.38 8.00 2.11
CA GLU A 15 3.23 8.24 1.24
C GLU A 15 2.00 7.45 1.69
N VAL A 16 2.20 6.18 2.08
CA VAL A 16 1.13 5.32 2.62
C VAL A 16 0.62 5.87 3.96
N GLU A 17 1.52 6.24 4.88
CA GLU A 17 1.16 6.85 6.16
C GLU A 17 0.38 8.15 5.96
N ASN A 18 0.80 9.00 5.02
CA ASN A 18 0.13 10.25 4.68
C ASN A 18 -1.26 10.00 4.08
N THR A 19 -1.39 9.01 3.20
CA THR A 19 -2.68 8.62 2.62
C THR A 19 -3.65 8.16 3.70
N ILE A 20 -3.20 7.31 4.62
CA ILE A 20 -3.99 6.84 5.77
C ILE A 20 -4.42 8.02 6.64
N ARG A 21 -3.50 8.93 6.97
CA ARG A 21 -3.79 10.13 7.76
C ARG A 21 -4.89 10.97 7.11
N ILE A 22 -4.75 11.28 5.82
CA ILE A 22 -5.74 12.06 5.06
C ILE A 22 -7.09 11.35 5.02
N ALA A 23 -7.11 10.02 4.84
CA ALA A 23 -8.32 9.23 4.87
C ALA A 23 -9.03 9.38 6.23
N GLN A 24 -8.30 9.25 7.34
CA GLN A 24 -8.85 9.34 8.69
C GLN A 24 -9.29 10.76 9.05
N GLU A 25 -8.52 11.79 8.71
CA GLU A 25 -8.86 13.20 8.94
C GLU A 25 -10.16 13.60 8.22
N ASN A 26 -10.35 13.11 6.99
CA ASN A 26 -11.57 13.34 6.20
C ASN A 26 -12.66 12.31 6.46
N ASN A 27 -12.43 11.36 7.37
CA ASN A 27 -13.34 10.25 7.68
C ASN A 27 -13.84 9.49 6.43
N SER A 28 -12.95 9.30 5.46
CA SER A 28 -13.25 8.75 4.15
C SER A 28 -12.48 7.45 3.93
N ASP A 29 -13.17 6.32 4.05
CA ASP A 29 -12.59 4.98 3.86
C ASP A 29 -12.59 4.55 2.39
N HIS A 30 -11.86 5.31 1.56
CA HIS A 30 -11.60 4.95 0.16
C HIS A 30 -10.54 3.84 0.03
N LEU A 31 -9.92 3.43 1.15
CA LEU A 31 -8.99 2.30 1.24
C LEU A 31 -9.72 0.95 1.42
N GLY A 32 -11.04 0.96 1.61
CA GLY A 32 -11.88 -0.23 1.72
C GLY A 32 -11.68 -1.03 3.01
N ILE A 33 -11.26 -0.38 4.10
CA ILE A 33 -10.95 -1.00 5.38
C ILE A 33 -12.20 -1.62 6.03
N ILE A 34 -13.37 -1.01 5.89
CA ILE A 34 -14.64 -1.53 6.42
C ILE A 34 -14.92 -2.96 5.92
N ASN A 35 -14.58 -3.24 4.67
CA ASN A 35 -14.82 -4.56 4.08
C ASN A 35 -13.96 -5.62 4.76
N LYS A 36 -12.71 -5.29 5.13
CA LYS A 36 -11.84 -6.20 5.88
C LYS A 36 -12.43 -6.54 7.24
N PHE A 37 -13.01 -5.55 7.95
CA PHE A 37 -13.66 -5.79 9.24
C PHE A 37 -14.93 -6.64 9.11
N LYS A 38 -15.77 -6.38 8.11
CA LYS A 38 -17.00 -7.17 7.86
C LYS A 38 -16.69 -8.62 7.51
N ILE A 39 -15.66 -8.87 6.69
CA ILE A 39 -15.22 -10.23 6.35
C ILE A 39 -14.69 -10.95 7.59
N LYS A 40 -13.88 -10.25 8.40
CA LYS A 40 -13.26 -10.84 9.59
C LYS A 40 -14.25 -11.11 10.73
N TYR A 41 -15.24 -10.23 10.91
CA TYR A 41 -16.24 -10.34 11.97
C TYR A 41 -17.66 -10.19 11.39
N PRO A 42 -18.16 -11.23 10.70
CA PRO A 42 -19.44 -11.15 9.99
C PRO A 42 -20.64 -10.87 10.91
N LEU A 43 -20.60 -11.34 12.17
CA LEU A 43 -21.64 -11.07 13.17
C LEU A 43 -21.72 -9.58 13.59
N LEU A 44 -20.67 -8.80 13.34
CA LEU A 44 -20.61 -7.37 13.65
C LEU A 44 -20.79 -6.49 12.40
N ARG A 45 -21.22 -7.07 11.28
CA ARG A 45 -21.35 -6.35 10.00
C ARG A 45 -22.21 -5.11 10.11
N ASP A 46 -23.39 -5.24 10.71
CA ASP A 46 -24.36 -4.15 10.84
C ASP A 46 -23.83 -3.08 11.82
N TYR A 47 -23.22 -3.52 12.92
CA TYR A 47 -22.52 -2.63 13.85
C TYR A 47 -21.47 -1.77 13.14
N PHE A 48 -20.62 -2.37 12.29
CA PHE A 48 -19.64 -1.59 11.53
C PHE A 48 -20.30 -0.65 10.52
N GLN A 49 -21.35 -1.09 9.82
CA GLN A 49 -22.06 -0.24 8.86
C GLN A 49 -22.62 1.02 9.51
N GLU A 50 -23.23 0.89 10.69
CA GLU A 50 -23.87 1.99 11.41
C GLU A 50 -22.86 2.91 12.12
N ASN A 51 -21.74 2.35 12.59
CA ASN A 51 -20.80 3.07 13.44
C ASN A 51 -19.50 3.45 12.72
N TRP A 52 -19.34 3.14 11.43
CA TRP A 52 -18.06 3.28 10.74
C TRP A 52 -17.46 4.68 10.82
N GLN A 53 -18.29 5.70 10.65
CA GLN A 53 -17.89 7.10 10.72
C GLN A 53 -17.31 7.49 12.10
N LYS A 54 -17.65 6.78 13.17
CA LYS A 54 -17.06 7.00 14.50
C LYS A 54 -15.81 6.16 14.72
N LEU A 55 -15.75 4.97 14.12
CA LEU A 55 -14.70 3.99 14.35
C LEU A 55 -13.47 4.25 13.49
N PHE A 56 -13.65 4.55 12.19
CA PHE A 56 -12.58 4.65 11.21
C PHE A 56 -11.46 5.63 11.58
N PRO A 57 -11.75 6.85 12.07
CA PRO A 57 -10.69 7.80 12.46
C PRO A 57 -9.83 7.31 13.64
N GLY A 58 -10.36 6.42 14.47
CA GLY A 58 -9.66 5.88 15.65
C GLY A 58 -8.82 4.62 15.39
N ILE A 59 -8.84 4.07 14.17
CA ILE A 59 -8.12 2.85 13.84
C ILE A 59 -6.61 3.13 13.85
N LYS A 60 -5.83 2.30 14.54
CA LYS A 60 -4.37 2.38 14.51
C LYS A 60 -3.83 1.53 13.36
N PHE A 61 -3.09 2.17 12.46
CA PHE A 61 -2.38 1.50 11.38
C PHE A 61 -0.90 1.37 11.74
N ASN A 62 -0.33 0.19 11.50
CA ASN A 62 1.10 -0.04 11.55
C ASN A 62 1.59 -0.32 10.12
N VAL A 63 2.39 0.59 9.57
CA VAL A 63 2.88 0.49 8.19
C VAL A 63 4.31 -0.05 8.19
N SER A 64 4.48 -1.20 7.54
CA SER A 64 5.78 -1.79 7.23
C SER A 64 5.88 -1.94 5.71
N VAL A 65 6.99 -1.48 5.16
CA VAL A 65 7.32 -1.58 3.74
C VAL A 65 8.62 -2.36 3.64
N ASN A 66 8.62 -3.39 2.80
CA ASN A 66 9.80 -4.12 2.40
C ASN A 66 9.94 -3.92 0.89
N SER A 67 11.00 -3.24 0.46
CA SER A 67 11.28 -3.00 -0.94
C SER A 67 12.42 -3.87 -1.42
N ARG A 68 12.33 -4.27 -2.69
CA ARG A 68 13.39 -4.97 -3.38
C ARG A 68 13.62 -4.31 -4.73
N ILE A 69 14.80 -3.73 -4.91
CA ILE A 69 15.22 -3.17 -6.20
C ILE A 69 15.99 -4.26 -6.95
N ASP A 70 15.36 -4.87 -7.95
CA ASP A 70 16.01 -5.79 -8.87
C ASP A 70 16.52 -5.00 -10.10
N GLY A 71 17.85 -4.91 -10.26
CA GLY A 71 18.52 -4.18 -11.34
C GLY A 71 19.17 -2.86 -10.90
N THR A 72 20.25 -2.44 -11.56
CA THR A 72 21.09 -1.30 -11.14
C THR A 72 20.69 0.06 -11.73
N TYR A 73 19.58 0.18 -12.46
CA TYR A 73 19.23 1.35 -13.30
C TYR A 73 20.32 1.78 -14.31
N MET A 74 21.48 1.12 -14.32
CA MET A 74 22.61 1.35 -15.18
C MET A 74 22.46 0.46 -16.40
N ILE A 75 21.77 0.95 -17.43
CA ILE A 75 21.85 0.39 -18.77
C ILE A 75 23.23 0.80 -19.31
N ASN A 76 24.27 0.04 -18.94
CA ASN A 76 25.64 0.27 -19.42
C ASN A 76 25.84 -0.23 -20.87
N GLU A 77 24.94 -1.10 -21.33
CA GLU A 77 24.90 -1.64 -22.68
C GLU A 77 23.46 -1.65 -23.19
N PRO A 78 23.21 -1.42 -24.49
CA PRO A 78 21.87 -1.48 -25.06
C PRO A 78 21.21 -2.81 -24.72
N VAL A 79 20.01 -2.76 -24.12
CA VAL A 79 19.15 -3.93 -23.97
C VAL A 79 18.73 -4.36 -25.37
N THR A 80 19.43 -5.37 -25.90
CA THR A 80 18.99 -6.03 -27.13
C THR A 80 17.73 -6.80 -26.76
N ALA A 81 16.59 -6.45 -27.34
CA ALA A 81 15.41 -7.28 -27.26
C ALA A 81 15.76 -8.62 -27.93
N SER A 82 16.11 -9.64 -27.15
CA SER A 82 16.28 -10.99 -27.65
C SER A 82 14.95 -11.41 -28.28
N LYS A 83 14.99 -11.83 -29.55
CA LYS A 83 13.82 -12.24 -30.34
C LYS A 83 12.91 -13.26 -29.63
N GLU A 84 13.39 -13.95 -28.60
CA GLU A 84 12.60 -14.89 -27.79
C GLU A 84 11.45 -14.25 -26.99
N ALA A 85 11.43 -12.93 -26.79
CA ALA A 85 10.33 -12.23 -26.10
C ALA A 85 9.14 -11.86 -27.02
N VAL A 86 9.27 -12.04 -28.33
CA VAL A 86 8.18 -11.86 -29.29
C VAL A 86 7.94 -13.22 -29.93
N GLY A 87 7.06 -14.01 -29.32
CA GLY A 87 6.73 -15.35 -29.82
C GLY A 87 6.27 -15.31 -31.27
N GLU A 88 6.93 -16.12 -32.10
CA GLU A 88 6.36 -16.74 -33.30
C GLU A 88 6.19 -18.24 -33.03
#